data_AF-A0A6G3PL00-F1
#
_entry.id   AF-A0A6G3PL00-F1
#
_cell.length_a   1.000
_cell.length_b   1.000
_cell.length_c   1.000
_cell.angle_alpha   90.00
_cell.angle_beta   90.00
_cell.angle_gamma   90.00
#
_symmetry.space_group_name_H-M   'P 1'
#
loop_
_entity.id
_entity.type
_entity.pdbx_description
1 polymer ?
#
loop_
_entity_poly.entity_id
_entity_poly.type
_entity_poly.pdbx_seq_one_letter_code
_entity_poly.pdbx_strand_id
1 'polypeptide(L)'
;FLPGVGEIGRVAGQLAGLDAEVLQVHGRAPAAVQDAVLAGSAEGRRRVVLATSVAESSLTVPGVRVVVDAGLAREPRTDHARGLSAL
;
A
#
# COMPACT_ATOMS: atom_id res chain seq x y z
N PHE A 1 -4.24 -0.91 4.80
CA PHE A 1 -4.71 -0.56 3.46
C PHE A 1 -5.02 0.92 3.37
N LEU A 2 -4.68 1.54 2.25
CA LEU A 2 -4.84 2.97 1.97
C LEU A 2 -5.52 3.16 0.61
N PRO A 3 -6.31 4.22 0.40
CA PRO A 3 -7.13 4.36 -0.80
C PRO A 3 -6.33 4.66 -2.08
N GLY A 4 -5.06 5.09 -1.97
CA GLY A 4 -4.25 5.41 -3.15
C GLY A 4 -2.78 5.74 -2.85
N VAL A 5 -2.04 6.02 -3.93
CA VAL A 5 -0.60 6.35 -3.89
C VAL A 5 -0.33 7.63 -3.10
N GLY A 6 -1.20 8.64 -3.18
CA GLY A 6 -1.04 9.88 -2.42
C GLY A 6 -1.10 9.63 -0.91
N GLU A 7 -2.05 8.82 -0.46
CA GLU A 7 -2.18 8.46 0.95
C GLU A 7 -1.03 7.55 1.42
N ILE A 8 -0.56 6.63 0.57
CA ILE A 8 0.65 5.84 0.83
C ILE A 8 1.85 6.76 1.08
N GLY A 9 2.10 7.72 0.18
CA GLY A 9 3.21 8.67 0.32
C GLY A 9 3.11 9.51 1.59
N ARG A 10 1.91 9.99 1.92
CA ARG A 10 1.67 10.76 3.15
C ARG A 10 1.96 9.95 4.41
N VAL A 11 1.45 8.73 4.50
CA VAL A 11 1.69 7.84 5.66
C VAL A 11 3.15 7.43 5.74
N ALA A 12 3.81 7.13 4.62
CA ALA A 12 5.23 6.83 4.60
C ALA A 12 6.08 7.99 5.17
N GLY A 13 5.76 9.23 4.80
CA GLY A 13 6.40 10.42 5.35
C GLY A 13 6.17 10.58 6.87
N GLN A 14 4.99 10.24 7.37
CA GLN A 14 4.69 10.27 8.81
C GLN A 14 5.42 9.17 9.61
N LEU A 15 5.74 8.05 8.96
CA LEU A 15 6.52 6.96 9.55
C LEU A 15 8.04 7.19 9.43
N ALA A 16 8.47 8.25 8.74
CA ALA A 16 9.88 8.58 8.59
C ALA A 16 10.50 8.84 9.97
N GLY A 17 11.59 8.13 10.29
CA GLY A 17 12.29 8.24 11.57
C GLY A 17 11.90 7.20 12.62
N LEU A 18 10.91 6.35 12.34
CA LEU A 18 10.68 5.16 13.15
C LEU A 18 11.71 4.08 12.80
N ASP A 19 12.10 3.27 13.79
CA ASP A 19 12.92 2.08 13.57
C ASP A 19 12.07 0.95 12.98
N ALA A 20 11.70 1.14 11.71
CA ALA A 20 10.93 0.18 10.94
C ALA A 20 11.32 0.26 9.46
N GLU A 21 11.27 -0.89 8.78
CA GLU A 21 11.31 -0.95 7.33
C GLU A 21 9.92 -0.63 6.77
N VAL A 22 9.81 0.43 5.97
CA VAL A 22 8.54 0.86 5.36
C VAL A 22 8.57 0.57 3.85
N LEU A 23 7.71 -0.34 3.40
CA LEU A 23 7.59 -0.74 1.99
C LEU A 23 6.27 -0.24 1.41
N GLN A 24 6.30 0.32 0.20
CA GLN A 24 5.14 0.90 -0.48
C GLN A 24 4.72 0.01 -1.66
N VAL A 25 3.56 -0.62 -1.58
CA VAL A 25 3.04 -1.54 -2.60
C VAL A 25 1.81 -0.95 -3.27
N HIS A 26 1.93 -0.64 -4.56
CA HIS A 26 0.84 -0.12 -5.40
C HIS A 26 1.13 -0.48 -6.86
N GLY A 27 0.16 -0.27 -7.76
CA GLY A 27 0.26 -0.66 -9.18
C GLY A 27 1.37 0.03 -10.01
N ARG A 28 2.16 0.93 -9.40
CA ARG A 28 3.34 1.57 -10.01
C ARG A 28 4.64 1.26 -9.27
N ALA A 29 4.59 0.42 -8.24
CA ALA A 29 5.77 0.06 -7.45
C ALA A 29 6.70 -0.83 -8.30
N PRO A 30 8.04 -0.64 -8.22
CA PRO A 30 8.99 -1.53 -8.87
C PRO A 30 8.82 -2.97 -8.40
N ALA A 31 9.08 -3.94 -9.29
CA ALA A 31 8.98 -5.38 -8.98
C ALA A 31 9.80 -5.77 -7.73
N ALA A 32 11.00 -5.18 -7.58
CA ALA A 32 11.86 -5.40 -6.42
C ALA A 32 11.19 -5.08 -5.07
N VAL A 33 10.22 -4.17 -5.02
CA VAL A 33 9.46 -3.88 -3.79
C VAL A 33 8.50 -5.01 -3.47
N GLN A 34 7.86 -5.61 -4.48
CA GLN A 34 7.02 -6.79 -4.29
C GLN A 34 7.86 -7.98 -3.81
N ASP A 35 9.02 -8.20 -4.42
CA ASP A 35 9.96 -9.25 -4.03
C ASP A 35 10.42 -9.07 -2.57
N ALA A 36 10.76 -7.84 -2.17
CA ALA A 36 11.15 -7.54 -0.79
C ALA A 36 10.03 -7.83 0.22
N VAL A 37 8.78 -7.54 -0.15
CA VAL A 37 7.61 -7.86 0.69
C VAL A 37 7.44 -9.38 0.82
N LEU A 38 7.57 -10.12 -0.29
CA LEU A 38 7.45 -11.59 -0.31
C LEU A 38 8.61 -12.30 0.39
N ALA A 39 9.81 -11.74 0.38
CA ALA A 39 10.99 -12.30 1.05
C ALA A 39 10.85 -12.31 2.59
N GLY A 40 9.89 -11.58 3.16
CA GLY A 40 9.73 -11.46 4.60
C GLY A 40 10.82 -10.58 5.26
N SER A 41 10.64 -10.31 6.55
CA SER A 41 11.54 -9.44 7.33
C SER A 41 12.64 -10.23 8.01
N ALA A 42 13.83 -9.65 8.10
CA ALA A 42 14.89 -10.16 8.98
C ALA A 42 14.42 -10.16 10.44
N GLU A 43 14.92 -11.12 11.22
CA GLU A 43 14.57 -11.26 12.63
C GLU A 43 14.85 -9.97 13.41
N GLY A 44 13.91 -9.59 14.28
CA GLY A 44 14.03 -8.41 15.15
C GLY A 44 13.72 -7.07 14.48
N ARG A 45 13.66 -6.97 13.14
CA ARG A 45 13.32 -5.71 12.47
C ARG A 45 11.81 -5.59 12.26
N ARG A 46 11.22 -4.47 12.73
CA ARG A 46 9.81 -4.18 12.49
C ARG A 46 9.60 -3.77 11.04
N ARG A 47 8.61 -4.36 10.37
CA ARG A 47 8.22 -4.03 8.99
C ARG A 47 6.80 -3.49 8.93
N VAL A 48 6.61 -2.47 8.10
CA VAL A 48 5.31 -1.89 7.76
C VAL A 48 5.15 -1.90 6.24
N VAL A 49 4.13 -2.61 5.75
CA VAL A 49 3.77 -2.63 4.33
C VAL A 49 2.57 -1.73 4.12
N LEU A 50 2.75 -0.68 3.33
CA LEU A 50 1.70 0.26 2.94
C LEU A 50 1.16 -0.16 1.57
N ALA A 51 -0.07 -0.65 1.53
CA ALA A 51 -0.68 -1.21 0.33
C ALA A 51 -2.01 -0.53 -0.02
N THR A 52 -2.32 -0.44 -1.31
CA THR A 52 -3.68 -0.15 -1.79
C THR A 52 -4.54 -1.40 -1.78
N SER A 53 -5.87 -1.25 -1.80
CA SER A 53 -6.81 -2.39 -1.94
C SER A 53 -6.64 -3.16 -3.25
N VAL A 54 -6.16 -2.51 -4.32
CA VAL A 54 -5.75 -3.19 -5.56
C VAL A 54 -4.59 -4.17 -5.34
N ALA A 55 -3.76 -3.95 -4.32
CA ALA A 55 -2.68 -4.86 -3.93
C ALA A 55 -3.09 -5.87 -2.84
N GLU A 56 -4.35 -5.83 -2.36
CA GLU A 56 -4.86 -6.71 -1.29
C GLU A 56 -5.17 -8.12 -1.80
N SER A 57 -5.70 -8.23 -3.02
CA SER A 57 -6.27 -9.49 -3.51
C SER A 57 -5.25 -10.52 -4.01
N SER A 58 -3.94 -10.23 -4.01
CA SER A 58 -2.93 -11.14 -4.57
C SER A 58 -1.65 -11.35 -3.74
N LEU A 59 -1.47 -10.66 -2.60
CA LEU A 59 -0.20 -10.68 -1.87
C LEU A 59 -0.29 -11.35 -0.49
N THR A 60 0.14 -12.61 -0.40
CA THR A 60 0.39 -13.26 0.89
C THR A 60 1.74 -12.78 1.44
N VAL A 61 1.70 -11.83 2.37
CA VAL A 61 2.92 -11.30 3.01
C VAL A 61 3.27 -12.16 4.23
N PRO A 62 4.42 -12.88 4.22
CA PRO A 62 4.81 -13.70 5.36
C PRO A 62 5.01 -12.89 6.64
N GLY A 63 4.56 -13.43 7.77
CA GLY A 63 4.82 -12.83 9.09
C GLY A 63 3.95 -11.62 9.45
N VAL A 64 2.90 -11.31 8.68
CA VAL A 64 1.92 -10.29 9.07
C VAL A 64 1.19 -10.73 10.34
N ARG A 65 1.27 -9.90 11.39
CA ARG A 65 0.56 -10.11 12.66
C ARG A 65 -0.55 -9.09 12.92
N VAL A 66 -0.51 -7.97 12.22
CA VAL A 66 -1.45 -6.86 12.40
C VAL A 66 -1.80 -6.30 11.04
N VAL A 67 -3.10 -6.09 10.83
CA VAL A 67 -3.65 -5.42 9.65
C VAL A 67 -4.40 -4.18 10.12
N VAL A 68 -4.13 -3.05 9.47
CA VAL A 68 -4.85 -1.79 9.69
C VAL A 68 -5.46 -1.40 8.36
N ASP A 69 -6.78 -1.26 8.31
CA ASP A 69 -7.51 -0.79 7.15
C ASP A 69 -8.12 0.59 7.43
N ALA A 70 -7.95 1.51 6.48
CA ALA A 70 -8.59 2.83 6.53
C ALA A 70 -10.09 2.77 6.24
N GLY A 71 -10.60 1.67 5.64
CA GLY A 71 -11.99 1.52 5.24
C GLY A 71 -12.40 2.45 4.10
N LEU A 72 -11.42 2.93 3.32
CA LEU A 72 -11.61 3.89 2.22
C LEU A 72 -11.17 3.28 0.90
N ALA A 73 -11.95 3.51 -0.15
CA ALA A 73 -11.64 3.13 -1.52
C ALA A 73 -11.70 4.34 -2.45
N ARG A 74 -10.86 4.35 -3.48
CA ARG A 74 -11.01 5.27 -4.63
C ARG A 74 -11.90 4.60 -5.66
N GLU A 75 -13.06 5.18 -5.90
CA GLU A 75 -14.01 4.72 -6.91
C GLU A 75 -13.87 5.58 -8.18
N PRO A 76 -13.53 4.99 -9.33
CA PRO A 76 -13.60 5.71 -10.59
C PRO A 76 -15.05 6.14 -10.85
N ARG A 77 -15.27 7.43 -11.07
CA ARG A 77 -16.60 7.97 -11.38
C ARG A 77 -16.61 8.46 -12.82
N THR A 78 -17.50 7.91 -13.63
CA THR A 78 -17.73 8.37 -14.99
C THR A 78 -18.88 9.37 -15.01
N ASP A 79 -18.62 10.61 -15.41
CA ASP A 79 -19.67 11.57 -15.74
C ASP A 79 -20.22 11.21 -17.13
N HIS A 80 -21.27 10.40 -17.15
CA HIS A 80 -21.92 9.92 -18.37
C HIS A 80 -22.51 11.05 -19.24
N ALA A 81 -22.79 12.21 -18.67
CA ALA A 81 -23.32 13.35 -19.43
C ALA A 81 -22.23 14.09 -20.21
N ARG A 82 -20.97 13.99 -19.77
CA ARG A 82 -19.82 14.70 -20.38
C ARG A 82 -18.80 13.77 -21.03
N GLY A 83 -18.95 12.45 -20.88
CA GLY A 83 -17.98 11.47 -21.38
C GLY A 83 -16.61 11.55 -20.68
N LEU A 84 -16.53 12.22 -19.53
CA LEU A 84 -15.29 12.45 -18.80
C LEU A 84 -15.24 11.58 -17.54
N SER A 85 -14.09 10.98 -17.28
CA SER A 85 -13.84 10.15 -16.10
C SER A 85 -13.11 10.97 -15.03
N ALA A 86 -13.51 10.85 -13.77
CA ALA A 86 -12.92 11.50 -12.60
C ALA A 86 -12.48 10.46 -11.54
N LEU A 87 -11.44 10.81 -10.76
CA LEU A 87 -10.80 9.98 -9.71
C LEU A 87 -10.88 10.64 -8.34
#